data_AF-A0A1I7U1E9-F1
#
_entry.id   AF-A0A1I7U1E9-F1
#
_cell.length_a   1.000
_cell.length_b   1.000
_cell.length_c   1.000
_cell.angle_alpha   90.00
_cell.angle_beta   90.00
_cell.angle_gamma   90.00
#
_symmetry.space_group_name_H-M   'P 1'
#
loop_
_entity.id
_entity.type
_entity.pdbx_description
1 polymer ?
#
loop_
_entity_poly.entity_id
_entity_poly.type
_entity_poly.pdbx_seq_one_letter_code
_entity_poly.pdbx_strand_id
1 'polypeptide(L)'
;MRLLLLSLLGITVVSGIIAPGYGGFGGGSSSYSSEEHHHGGRPHRPPRPHDDDPEPRCQRDWMTFQRPSGTWCIKVFYGPGTKYDADNACAAQGAVLTSLQNANERIQIASEA
;
A
#
# COMPACT_ATOMS: atom_id res chain seq x y z
N MET A 1 6.56 35.56 35.41
CA MET A 1 6.71 34.09 35.46
C MET A 1 5.78 33.32 34.50
N ARG A 2 5.09 33.96 33.53
CA ARG A 2 4.25 33.24 32.55
C ARG A 2 4.87 33.19 31.14
N LEU A 3 5.88 34.01 30.84
CA LEU A 3 6.65 33.94 29.60
C LEU A 3 7.75 32.84 29.61
N LEU A 4 8.16 32.34 30.77
CA LEU A 4 9.16 31.26 30.89
C LEU A 4 8.60 29.87 30.53
N LEU A 5 7.27 29.71 30.48
CA LEU A 5 6.63 28.46 30.09
C LEU A 5 6.46 28.33 28.57
N LEU A 6 6.51 29.44 27.83
CA LEU A 6 6.43 29.46 26.36
C LEU A 6 7.78 29.17 25.69
N SER A 7 8.91 29.23 26.42
CA SER A 7 10.24 28.91 25.89
C SER A 7 10.59 27.42 25.93
N LEU A 8 9.77 26.58 26.57
CA LEU A 8 9.91 25.12 26.56
C LEU A 8 9.20 24.46 25.36
N LEU A 9 8.51 25.24 24.53
CA LEU A 9 8.01 24.84 23.20
C LEU A 9 9.14 24.88 22.15
N GLY A 10 10.34 24.44 22.54
CA GLY A 10 11.52 24.32 21.69
C GLY A 10 11.42 23.07 20.82
N ILE A 11 10.75 23.20 19.69
CA ILE A 11 10.83 22.25 18.58
C ILE A 11 12.27 22.21 18.08
N THR A 12 12.93 21.05 18.12
CA THR A 12 13.78 20.56 17.02
C THR A 12 13.96 19.05 17.18
N VAL A 13 13.06 18.27 16.58
CA VAL A 13 13.36 16.85 16.33
C VAL A 13 14.41 16.84 15.23
N VAL A 14 15.64 16.46 15.59
CA VAL A 14 16.76 16.33 14.64
C VAL A 14 16.50 15.11 13.75
N SER A 15 16.12 15.33 12.50
CA SER A 15 16.07 14.29 11.47
C SER A 15 17.48 14.00 10.92
N GLY A 16 17.97 12.78 11.15
CA GLY A 16 18.95 12.10 10.29
C GLY A 16 18.30 10.79 9.82
N ILE A 17 18.56 10.20 8.66
CA ILE A 17 19.74 10.17 7.77
C ILE A 17 19.20 9.85 6.36
N ILE A 18 19.64 10.56 5.30
CA ILE A 18 19.68 10.00 3.94
C ILE A 18 20.97 10.47 3.26
N ALA A 19 21.95 9.58 3.18
CA ALA A 19 23.04 9.70 2.22
C ALA A 19 22.69 8.84 0.99
N PRO A 20 22.61 9.39 -0.24
CA PRO A 20 22.55 8.59 -1.44
C PRO A 20 23.98 8.17 -1.81
N GLY A 21 24.34 6.93 -1.49
CA GLY A 21 25.57 6.30 -1.98
C GLY A 21 25.35 5.79 -3.40
N TYR A 22 25.91 6.50 -4.37
CA TYR A 22 25.94 6.14 -5.79
C TYR A 22 26.87 4.95 -6.06
N GLY A 23 26.42 4.04 -6.93
CA GLY A 23 27.25 3.43 -7.99
C GLY A 23 28.08 2.20 -7.65
N GLY A 24 28.17 1.27 -8.61
CA GLY A 24 29.22 0.25 -8.62
C GLY A 24 28.91 -1.00 -9.44
N PHE A 25 29.17 -0.95 -10.74
CA PHE A 25 29.17 -2.08 -11.69
C PHE A 25 30.26 -3.12 -11.37
N GLY A 26 29.98 -4.39 -11.69
CA GLY A 26 30.94 -5.48 -11.89
C GLY A 26 30.17 -6.81 -12.00
N GLY A 27 30.22 -7.62 -13.05
CA GLY A 27 31.23 -7.81 -14.10
C GLY A 27 31.83 -9.21 -13.92
N GLY A 28 31.59 -10.13 -14.87
CA GLY A 28 32.42 -11.32 -15.04
C GLY A 28 31.69 -12.68 -15.08
N SER A 29 31.70 -13.27 -16.28
CA SER A 29 31.12 -14.55 -16.71
C SER A 29 31.81 -15.82 -16.18
N SER A 30 31.10 -16.96 -16.21
CA SER A 30 31.62 -18.23 -16.77
C SER A 30 30.53 -19.29 -16.94
N SER A 31 30.53 -19.95 -18.10
CA SER A 31 29.58 -20.96 -18.58
C SER A 31 30.05 -22.40 -18.32
N TYR A 32 29.12 -23.35 -18.19
CA TYR A 32 29.13 -24.72 -18.77
C TYR A 32 27.77 -25.40 -18.43
N SER A 33 26.89 -25.67 -19.40
CA SER A 33 26.72 -26.89 -20.23
C SER A 33 26.17 -28.14 -19.50
N SER A 34 25.00 -28.62 -19.94
CA SER A 34 24.57 -30.04 -19.90
C SER A 34 23.33 -30.27 -20.81
N GLU A 35 23.59 -30.80 -22.00
CA GLU A 35 22.88 -31.80 -22.84
C GLU A 35 21.33 -31.96 -22.84
N GLU A 36 20.78 -31.78 -24.05
CA GLU A 36 19.88 -32.65 -24.84
C GLU A 36 18.76 -33.50 -24.18
N HIS A 37 17.51 -33.13 -24.46
CA HIS A 37 16.39 -34.07 -24.53
C HIS A 37 15.47 -33.74 -25.72
N HIS A 38 15.63 -34.47 -26.82
CA HIS A 38 14.71 -34.46 -27.96
C HIS A 38 13.53 -35.41 -27.72
N HIS A 39 12.38 -34.90 -27.28
CA HIS A 39 11.13 -35.65 -27.35
C HIS A 39 9.93 -34.76 -27.69
N GLY A 40 9.36 -34.98 -28.89
CA GLY A 40 7.93 -34.80 -29.16
C GLY A 40 7.45 -33.41 -29.56
N GLY A 41 7.28 -33.19 -30.86
CA GLY A 41 6.52 -32.05 -31.39
C GLY A 41 5.05 -32.13 -30.97
N ARG A 42 4.60 -31.19 -30.14
CA ARG A 42 3.19 -30.81 -30.01
C ARG A 42 2.99 -29.49 -30.75
N PRO A 43 1.93 -29.32 -31.57
CA PRO A 43 1.64 -28.03 -32.18
C PRO A 43 1.57 -26.95 -31.11
N HIS A 44 2.35 -25.88 -31.29
CA HIS A 44 2.30 -24.72 -30.42
C HIS A 44 0.92 -24.09 -30.51
N ARG A 45 0.11 -24.26 -29.46
CA ARG A 45 -1.06 -23.42 -29.24
C ARG A 45 -0.54 -21.98 -29.09
N PRO A 46 -1.03 -21.00 -29.86
CA PRO A 46 -0.65 -19.61 -29.65
C PRO A 46 -0.93 -19.24 -28.19
N PRO A 47 -0.08 -18.43 -27.53
CA PRO A 47 -0.36 -17.92 -26.19
C PRO A 47 -1.75 -17.28 -26.23
N ARG A 48 -2.65 -17.72 -25.34
CA ARG A 48 -3.86 -16.94 -25.11
C ARG A 48 -3.41 -15.53 -24.75
N PRO A 49 -4.00 -14.48 -25.34
CA PRO A 49 -3.90 -13.14 -24.77
C PRO A 49 -4.19 -13.26 -23.28
N HIS A 50 -3.29 -12.78 -22.43
CA HIS A 50 -3.67 -12.51 -21.05
C HIS A 50 -4.70 -11.39 -21.17
N ASP A 51 -5.97 -11.74 -21.01
CA ASP A 51 -6.95 -10.77 -20.60
C ASP A 51 -6.44 -10.28 -19.23
N ASP A 52 -5.85 -9.09 -19.21
CA ASP A 52 -5.55 -8.37 -17.97
C ASP A 52 -6.91 -8.12 -17.30
N ASP A 53 -7.37 -9.08 -16.51
CA ASP A 53 -8.60 -8.95 -15.73
C ASP A 53 -8.48 -7.64 -14.94
N PRO A 54 -9.44 -6.72 -15.09
CA PRO A 54 -9.36 -5.44 -14.42
C PRO A 54 -9.25 -5.69 -12.92
N GLU A 55 -8.18 -5.16 -12.34
CA GLU A 55 -7.86 -5.32 -10.93
C GLU A 55 -9.11 -5.03 -10.08
N PRO A 56 -9.45 -5.88 -9.09
CA PRO A 56 -10.70 -5.75 -8.34
C PRO A 56 -10.79 -4.37 -7.68
N ARG A 57 -11.73 -3.55 -8.16
CA ARG A 57 -11.98 -2.19 -7.68
C ARG A 57 -13.21 -2.14 -6.78
N CYS A 58 -13.14 -1.27 -5.79
CA CYS A 58 -14.27 -0.99 -4.92
C CYS A 58 -15.40 -0.26 -5.65
N GLN A 59 -16.57 -0.22 -5.01
CA GLN A 59 -17.70 0.57 -5.50
C GLN A 59 -17.32 2.05 -5.60
N ARG A 60 -18.11 2.81 -6.36
CA ARG A 60 -17.94 4.27 -6.44
C ARG A 60 -17.97 4.89 -5.05
N ASP A 61 -17.12 5.88 -4.81
CA ASP A 61 -16.97 6.61 -3.54
C ASP A 61 -16.42 5.75 -2.37
N TRP A 62 -15.77 4.63 -2.69
CA TRP A 62 -14.94 3.85 -1.78
C TRP A 62 -13.50 3.84 -2.28
N MET A 63 -12.55 4.07 -1.38
CA MET A 63 -11.13 3.88 -1.65
C MET A 63 -10.78 2.40 -1.69
N THR A 64 -9.90 2.01 -2.61
CA THR A 64 -9.39 0.64 -2.75
C THR A 64 -7.99 0.54 -2.16
N PHE A 65 -7.78 -0.37 -1.21
CA PHE A 65 -6.48 -0.63 -0.59
C PHE A 65 -6.10 -2.09 -0.74
N GLN A 66 -4.87 -2.38 -1.18
CA GLN A 66 -4.31 -3.72 -1.13
C GLN A 66 -3.63 -3.97 0.21
N ARG A 67 -4.19 -4.90 0.98
CA ARG A 67 -3.65 -5.35 2.26
C ARG A 67 -3.15 -6.79 2.12
N PRO A 68 -2.29 -7.26 3.04
CA PRO A 68 -1.91 -8.68 3.08
C PRO A 68 -3.12 -9.63 3.23
N SER A 69 -4.23 -9.16 3.81
CA SER A 69 -5.48 -9.89 3.93
C SER A 69 -6.38 -9.82 2.69
N GLY A 70 -5.95 -9.16 1.62
CA GLY A 70 -6.67 -8.98 0.36
C GLY A 70 -7.01 -7.52 0.06
N THR A 71 -7.83 -7.31 -0.97
CA THR A 71 -8.35 -5.98 -1.33
C THR A 71 -9.40 -5.53 -0.31
N TRP A 72 -9.23 -4.32 0.22
CA TRP A 72 -10.14 -3.68 1.15
C TRP A 72 -10.74 -2.40 0.57
N CYS A 73 -12.04 -2.23 0.81
CA CYS A 73 -12.78 -1.03 0.44
C CYS A 73 -13.02 -0.18 1.68
N ILE A 74 -12.57 1.08 1.65
CA ILE A 74 -12.66 2.00 2.79
C ILE A 74 -13.42 3.25 2.37
N LYS A 75 -14.38 3.66 3.19
CA LYS A 75 -15.12 4.92 3.05
C LYS A 75 -14.97 5.73 4.32
N VAL A 76 -14.76 7.04 4.16
CA VAL A 76 -14.60 7.98 5.26
C VAL A 76 -15.95 8.67 5.51
N PHE A 77 -16.29 8.83 6.79
CA PHE A 77 -17.47 9.58 7.24
C PHE A 77 -17.00 10.79 8.04
N TYR A 78 -17.49 11.98 7.68
CA TYR A 78 -17.17 13.22 8.37
C TYR A 78 -18.23 13.57 9.41
N GLY A 79 -17.76 13.95 10.59
CA GLY A 79 -18.62 14.47 11.65
C GLY A 79 -18.03 14.23 13.02
N PRO A 80 -18.50 14.97 14.04
CA PRO A 80 -18.20 14.64 15.42
C PRO A 80 -18.84 13.30 15.79
N GLY A 81 -18.16 12.53 16.63
CA GLY A 81 -18.70 11.25 17.10
C GLY A 81 -17.74 10.52 18.01
N THR A 82 -18.26 9.51 18.69
CA THR A 82 -17.47 8.55 19.46
C THR A 82 -17.07 7.36 18.58
N LYS A 83 -16.21 6.49 19.10
CA LYS A 83 -15.91 5.20 18.46
C LYS A 83 -17.18 4.38 18.19
N TYR A 84 -18.12 4.40 19.14
CA TYR A 84 -19.39 3.67 19.02
C TYR A 84 -20.23 4.19 17.85
N ASP A 85 -20.29 5.51 17.67
CA ASP A 85 -21.00 6.12 16.55
C ASP A 85 -20.35 5.74 15.21
N ALA A 86 -19.01 5.69 15.16
CA ALA A 86 -18.27 5.26 13.97
C ALA A 86 -18.50 3.77 13.64
N ASP A 87 -18.49 2.89 14.65
CA ASP A 87 -18.79 1.47 14.48
C ASP A 87 -20.22 1.28 13.92
N ASN A 88 -21.21 2.00 14.45
CA ASN A 88 -22.59 1.97 13.96
C ASN A 88 -22.72 2.50 12.53
N ALA A 89 -22.01 3.58 12.19
CA ALA A 89 -22.01 4.13 10.83
C ALA A 89 -21.45 3.13 9.80
N CYS A 90 -20.38 2.40 10.15
CA CYS A 90 -19.85 1.32 9.32
C CYS A 90 -20.84 0.16 9.19
N ALA A 91 -21.45 -0.26 10.31
CA ALA A 91 -22.42 -1.36 10.33
C ALA A 91 -23.65 -1.07 9.46
N ALA A 92 -24.11 0.19 9.41
CA ALA A 92 -25.21 0.62 8.56
C ALA A 92 -24.93 0.44 7.05
N GLN A 93 -23.66 0.35 6.64
CA GLN A 93 -23.22 0.07 5.27
C GLN A 93 -22.86 -1.41 5.04
N GLY A 94 -23.11 -2.28 6.02
CA GLY A 94 -22.64 -3.68 5.97
C GLY A 94 -21.11 -3.80 6.05
N ALA A 95 -20.43 -2.79 6.58
CA ALA A 95 -18.98 -2.74 6.73
C ALA A 95 -18.57 -2.79 8.21
N VAL A 96 -17.26 -2.84 8.45
CA VAL A 96 -16.68 -2.80 9.80
C VAL A 96 -15.70 -1.64 9.92
N LEU A 97 -15.56 -1.08 11.12
CA LEU A 97 -14.57 -0.04 11.37
C LEU A 97 -13.16 -0.60 11.17
N THR A 98 -12.40 0.07 10.32
CA THR A 98 -11.08 -0.38 9.89
C THR A 98 -9.97 0.19 10.75
N SER A 99 -8.89 -0.56 10.93
CA SER A 99 -7.61 -0.03 11.44
C SER A 99 -6.71 0.43 10.30
N LEU A 100 -5.76 1.31 10.60
CA LEU A 100 -4.73 1.74 9.65
C LEU A 100 -3.53 0.80 9.71
N GLN A 101 -3.10 0.27 8.57
CA GLN A 101 -2.00 -0.70 8.50
C GLN A 101 -0.63 -0.03 8.29
N ASN A 102 -0.59 1.14 7.64
CA ASN A 102 0.68 1.80 7.31
C ASN A 102 0.51 3.32 7.11
N ALA A 103 1.64 4.01 6.90
CA ALA A 103 1.67 5.45 6.69
C ALA A 103 0.97 5.89 5.40
N ASN A 104 1.06 5.10 4.33
CA ASN A 104 0.41 5.42 3.07
C ASN A 104 -1.12 5.41 3.21
N GLU A 105 -1.70 4.39 3.87
CA GLU A 105 -3.14 4.35 4.16
C GLU A 105 -3.58 5.60 4.94
N ARG A 106 -2.81 5.99 5.97
CA ARG A 106 -3.12 7.18 6.77
C ARG A 106 -3.12 8.46 5.94
N ILE A 107 -2.15 8.62 5.03
CA ILE A 107 -2.04 9.83 4.20
C ILE A 107 -3.19 9.88 3.20
N GLN A 108 -3.52 8.76 2.54
CA GLN A 108 -4.63 8.71 1.57
C GLN A 108 -5.99 8.96 2.22
N ILE A 109 -6.24 8.35 3.37
CA ILE A 109 -7.49 8.57 4.12
C ILE A 109 -7.60 10.02 4.60
N ALA A 110 -6.48 10.63 5.01
CA ALA A 110 -6.46 12.02 5.44
C ALA A 110 -6.66 13.01 4.27
N SER A 111 -6.33 12.64 3.02
CA SER A 111 -6.57 13.51 1.86
C SER A 111 -7.99 13.47 1.34
N GLU A 112 -8.74 12.40 1.65
CA GLU A 112 -10.18 12.38 1.41
C GLU A 112 -10.96 13.24 2.42
N ALA A 113 -10.30 13.64 3.52
CA ALA A 113 -10.89 14.26 4.71
C ALA A 113 -11.16 15.77 4.67
#